data_AF-A0A945VFD6-F1
#
_entry.id   AF-A0A945VFD6-F1
#
_cell.length_a   1.000
_cell.length_b   1.000
_cell.length_c   1.000
_cell.angle_alpha   90.00
_cell.angle_beta   90.00
_cell.angle_gamma   90.00
#
_symmetry.space_group_name_H-M   'P 1'
#
loop_
_entity.id
_entity.type
_entity.pdbx_description
1 polymer ?
#
loop_
_entity_poly.entity_id
_entity_poly.type
_entity_poly.pdbx_seq_one_letter_code
_entity_poly.pdbx_strand_id
1 'polypeptide(L)'
;MQKIKLFLTLVLLIFAFTSIGQVTKNILTMDDFSIESNGKTIVVENPIIVQLQQNVLKDVFICKTDFVSYHAEFTYKFEGRRVKLVRRTYAKLSNGKRIYSKKKKDMQELKVSVPGMIKGRSSESILYSKKTMGSIFVSFKYNFNYK
;
A
#
# COMPACT_ATOMS: atom_id res chain seq x y z
N MET A 1 -20.25 2.12 47.29
CA MET A 1 -19.98 1.22 46.14
C MET A 1 -20.65 1.64 44.82
N GLN A 2 -21.85 2.24 44.80
CA GLN A 2 -22.52 2.66 43.55
C GLN A 2 -21.76 3.72 42.74
N LYS A 3 -21.13 4.72 43.38
CA LYS A 3 -20.39 5.79 42.69
C LYS A 3 -19.19 5.27 41.86
N ILE A 4 -18.51 4.23 42.37
CA ILE A 4 -17.38 3.57 41.67
C ILE A 4 -17.87 2.79 40.47
N LYS A 5 -19.01 2.08 40.59
CA LYS A 5 -19.63 1.35 39.47
C LYS A 5 -20.04 2.31 38.35
N LEU A 6 -20.63 3.46 38.70
CA LEU A 6 -21.06 4.47 37.73
C LEU A 6 -19.87 5.08 36.96
N PHE A 7 -18.76 5.34 37.67
CA PHE A 7 -17.54 5.86 37.07
C PHE A 7 -16.90 4.84 36.11
N LEU A 8 -16.86 3.57 36.50
CA LEU A 8 -16.32 2.50 35.66
C LEU A 8 -17.13 2.34 34.36
N THR A 9 -18.46 2.39 34.44
CA THR A 9 -19.34 2.32 33.26
C THR A 9 -19.16 3.52 32.33
N LEU A 10 -18.94 4.72 32.88
CA LEU A 10 -18.74 5.93 32.08
C LEU A 10 -17.41 5.88 31.30
N VAL A 11 -16.32 5.42 31.95
CA VAL A 11 -15.01 5.25 31.31
C VAL A 11 -15.08 4.20 30.19
N LEU A 12 -15.80 3.09 30.41
CA LEU A 12 -16.02 2.05 29.40
C LEU A 12 -16.81 2.56 28.20
N LEU A 13 -17.83 3.39 28.43
CA LEU A 13 -18.61 4.04 27.37
C LEU A 13 -17.74 5.01 26.54
N ILE A 14 -16.90 5.83 27.19
CA ILE A 14 -15.99 6.76 26.50
C ILE A 14 -14.97 5.99 25.64
N PHE A 15 -14.43 4.88 26.13
CA PHE A 15 -13.53 4.01 25.35
C PHE A 15 -14.22 3.32 24.17
N ALA A 16 -15.49 2.91 24.32
CA ALA A 16 -16.25 2.35 23.21
C ALA A 16 -16.52 3.39 22.10
N PHE A 17 -16.83 4.64 22.46
CA PHE A 17 -17.07 5.71 21.49
C PHE A 17 -15.80 6.15 20.74
N THR A 18 -14.62 6.14 21.38
CA THR A 18 -13.36 6.50 20.70
C THR A 18 -12.88 5.43 19.71
N SER A 19 -13.26 4.16 19.90
CA SER A 19 -12.90 3.06 19.00
C SER A 19 -13.80 2.95 17.76
N ILE A 20 -15.08 3.33 17.86
CA ILE A 20 -16.03 3.35 16.73
C ILE A 20 -15.75 4.52 15.77
N GLY A 21 -15.01 5.54 16.23
CA GLY A 21 -14.40 6.57 15.41
C GLY A 21 -13.19 6.09 14.59
N GLN A 22 -13.10 4.80 14.22
CA GLN A 22 -12.12 4.30 13.24
C GLN A 22 -12.46 4.81 11.84
N VAL A 23 -12.11 6.06 11.72
CA VAL A 23 -12.12 6.94 10.58
C VAL A 23 -11.44 6.25 9.39
N THR A 24 -12.27 5.92 8.40
CA THR A 24 -11.92 5.53 7.02
C THR A 24 -11.23 6.68 6.28
N LYS A 25 -10.09 7.15 6.78
CA LYS A 25 -9.25 8.18 6.14
C LYS A 25 -8.09 7.51 5.43
N ASN A 26 -7.92 7.83 4.14
CA ASN A 26 -6.72 7.58 3.35
C ASN A 26 -6.40 6.09 3.17
N ILE A 27 -7.38 5.33 2.66
CA ILE A 27 -7.25 3.89 2.41
C ILE A 27 -6.76 3.65 0.98
N LEU A 28 -5.68 2.87 0.85
CA LEU A 28 -5.19 2.31 -0.40
C LEU A 28 -5.61 0.84 -0.47
N THR A 29 -6.31 0.48 -1.54
CA THR A 29 -6.67 -0.90 -1.88
C THR A 29 -5.90 -1.31 -3.13
N MET A 30 -5.29 -2.49 -3.11
CA MET A 30 -4.61 -3.10 -4.24
C MET A 30 -5.27 -4.44 -4.56
N ASP A 31 -5.60 -4.66 -5.83
CA ASP A 31 -6.32 -5.84 -6.30
C ASP A 31 -5.91 -6.21 -7.74
N ASP A 32 -6.56 -7.23 -8.29
CA ASP A 32 -6.35 -7.70 -9.68
C ASP A 32 -4.86 -8.02 -9.95
N PHE A 33 -4.28 -8.82 -9.07
CA PHE A 33 -2.88 -9.20 -9.13
C PHE A 33 -2.62 -10.21 -10.23
N SER A 34 -1.63 -9.91 -11.08
CA SER A 34 -1.04 -10.84 -12.04
C SER A 34 0.46 -10.88 -11.78
N ILE A 35 0.92 -11.96 -11.16
CA ILE A 35 2.31 -12.12 -10.73
C ILE A 35 2.90 -13.36 -11.36
N GLU A 36 4.08 -13.19 -11.98
CA GLU A 36 4.84 -14.28 -12.56
C GLU A 36 6.31 -14.14 -12.16
N SER A 37 6.94 -15.21 -11.67
CA SER A 37 8.36 -15.24 -11.40
C SER A 37 9.00 -16.44 -12.08
N ASN A 38 9.96 -16.19 -12.97
CA ASN A 38 10.63 -17.21 -13.78
C ASN A 38 9.66 -18.22 -14.42
N GLY A 39 8.57 -17.76 -15.04
CA GLY A 39 7.58 -18.62 -15.67
C GLY A 39 6.56 -19.27 -14.72
N LYS A 40 6.66 -19.05 -13.40
CA LYS A 40 5.69 -19.56 -12.42
C LYS A 40 4.72 -18.46 -11.98
N THR A 41 3.43 -18.73 -12.12
CA THR A 41 2.37 -17.85 -11.61
C THR A 41 2.30 -17.89 -10.10
N ILE A 42 2.14 -16.73 -9.48
CA ILE A 42 1.96 -16.57 -8.03
C ILE A 42 0.58 -15.98 -7.80
N VAL A 43 -0.24 -16.67 -7.00
CA VAL A 43 -1.60 -16.24 -6.70
C VAL A 43 -1.61 -15.38 -5.44
N VAL A 44 -2.25 -14.21 -5.54
CA VAL A 44 -2.59 -13.35 -4.40
C VAL A 44 -4.11 -13.28 -4.35
N GLU A 45 -4.71 -14.05 -3.45
CA GLU A 45 -6.16 -14.28 -3.43
C GLU A 45 -6.95 -13.07 -2.92
N ASN A 46 -6.39 -12.34 -1.95
CA ASN A 46 -7.08 -11.25 -1.28
C ASN A 46 -6.53 -9.89 -1.70
N PRO A 47 -7.40 -8.87 -1.80
CA PRO A 47 -6.94 -7.50 -1.97
C PRO A 47 -6.11 -7.06 -0.77
N ILE A 48 -5.05 -6.29 -1.03
CA ILE A 48 -4.22 -5.71 0.02
C ILE A 48 -4.78 -4.33 0.36
N ILE A 49 -5.22 -4.16 1.60
CA ILE A 49 -5.83 -2.92 2.08
C ILE A 49 -4.91 -2.31 3.14
N VAL A 50 -4.43 -1.09 2.91
CA VAL A 50 -3.54 -0.38 3.82
C VAL A 50 -3.98 1.07 4.01
N GLN A 51 -3.80 1.58 5.22
CA GLN A 51 -3.95 3.00 5.49
C GLN A 51 -2.64 3.74 5.18
N LEU A 52 -2.73 4.85 4.46
CA LEU A 52 -1.61 5.75 4.21
C LEU A 52 -1.64 6.92 5.19
N GLN A 53 -0.47 7.32 5.68
CA GLN A 53 -0.25 8.56 6.42
C GLN A 53 0.37 9.62 5.52
N GLN A 54 -0.07 10.88 5.65
CA GLN A 54 0.38 11.97 4.79
C GLN A 54 1.88 12.21 4.98
N ASN A 55 2.61 12.37 3.89
CA ASN A 55 4.07 12.56 3.87
C ASN A 55 4.88 11.40 4.48
N VAL A 56 4.27 10.23 4.71
CA VAL A 56 4.95 9.04 5.24
C VAL A 56 5.06 8.00 4.14
N LEU A 57 6.25 7.44 3.97
CA LEU A 57 6.48 6.31 3.09
C LEU A 57 5.85 5.04 3.70
N LYS A 58 4.92 4.43 2.98
CA LYS A 58 4.35 3.13 3.33
C LYS A 58 4.93 2.08 2.39
N ASP A 59 5.67 1.13 2.96
CA ASP A 59 6.17 -0.04 2.25
C ASP A 59 5.15 -1.18 2.37
N VAL A 60 4.72 -1.72 1.23
CA VAL A 60 3.69 -2.75 1.15
C VAL A 60 4.28 -4.01 0.54
N PHE A 61 4.34 -5.07 1.34
CA PHE A 61 4.69 -6.41 0.88
C PHE A 61 3.56 -6.97 0.00
N ILE A 62 3.90 -7.46 -1.19
CA ILE A 62 2.94 -8.06 -2.12
C ILE A 62 3.08 -9.58 -2.15
N CYS A 63 4.28 -10.09 -2.41
CA CYS A 63 4.52 -11.53 -2.49
C CYS A 63 5.98 -11.89 -2.20
N LYS A 64 6.21 -13.17 -1.92
CA LYS A 64 7.53 -13.76 -1.73
C LYS A 64 7.70 -14.97 -2.64
N THR A 65 8.89 -15.09 -3.20
CA THR A 65 9.39 -16.25 -3.93
C THR A 65 10.60 -16.82 -3.19
N ASP A 66 11.17 -17.91 -3.70
CA ASP A 66 12.39 -18.49 -3.17
C ASP A 66 13.61 -17.53 -3.27
N PHE A 67 13.56 -16.59 -4.22
CA PHE A 67 14.71 -15.73 -4.55
C PHE A 67 14.55 -14.29 -4.08
N VAL A 68 13.33 -13.76 -4.15
CA VAL A 68 13.01 -12.35 -3.87
C VAL A 68 11.67 -12.19 -3.15
N SER A 69 11.54 -11.10 -2.41
CA SER A 69 10.23 -10.54 -2.01
C SER A 69 9.94 -9.29 -2.84
N TYR A 70 8.70 -9.12 -3.27
CA TYR A 70 8.28 -7.97 -4.06
C TYR A 70 7.47 -6.99 -3.21
N HIS A 71 7.77 -5.71 -3.36
CA HIS A 71 7.22 -4.64 -2.55
C HIS A 71 6.81 -3.45 -3.41
N ALA A 72 5.81 -2.71 -2.93
CA ALA A 72 5.39 -1.43 -3.47
C ALA A 72 5.43 -0.35 -2.37
N GLU A 73 6.18 0.71 -2.64
CA GLU A 73 6.28 1.89 -1.82
C GLU A 73 5.25 2.93 -2.28
N PHE A 74 4.44 3.40 -1.35
CA PHE A 74 3.49 4.48 -1.58
C PHE A 74 3.79 5.68 -0.68
N THR A 75 3.60 6.88 -1.21
CA THR A 75 3.57 8.12 -0.41
C THR A 75 2.50 9.02 -1.00
N TYR A 76 1.67 9.62 -0.16
CA TYR A 76 0.82 10.70 -0.62
C TYR A 76 1.12 12.00 0.12
N LYS A 77 0.94 13.11 -0.59
CA LYS A 77 1.08 14.46 -0.05
C LYS A 77 0.06 15.38 -0.69
N PHE A 78 -0.30 16.45 0.02
CA PHE A 78 -1.00 17.59 -0.57
C PHE A 78 0.03 18.63 -1.02
N GLU A 79 -0.15 19.17 -2.22
CA GLU A 79 0.68 20.22 -2.81
C GLU A 79 -0.24 21.33 -3.31
N GLY A 80 -0.44 22.35 -2.49
CA GLY A 80 -1.49 23.36 -2.69
C GLY A 80 -2.88 22.73 -2.73
N ARG A 81 -3.61 22.92 -3.84
CA ARG A 81 -4.92 22.31 -4.08
C ARG A 81 -4.84 21.01 -4.87
N ARG A 82 -3.73 20.26 -4.76
CA ARG A 82 -3.56 18.94 -5.41
C ARG A 82 -3.22 17.83 -4.41
N VAL A 83 -3.82 16.65 -4.56
CA VAL A 83 -3.36 15.41 -3.93
C VAL A 83 -2.42 14.73 -4.89
N LYS A 84 -1.27 14.31 -4.38
CA LYS A 84 -0.23 13.64 -5.14
C LYS A 84 0.04 12.28 -4.54
N LEU A 85 -0.25 11.21 -5.28
CA LEU A 85 0.10 9.85 -4.91
C LEU A 85 1.31 9.42 -5.73
N VAL A 86 2.33 9.00 -5.00
CA VAL A 86 3.59 8.50 -5.51
C VAL A 86 3.65 7.01 -5.29
N ARG A 87 4.08 6.27 -6.31
CA ARG A 87 4.35 4.83 -6.23
C ARG A 87 5.74 4.49 -6.77
N ARG A 88 6.41 3.55 -6.11
CA ARG A 88 7.62 2.88 -6.62
C ARG A 88 7.58 1.40 -6.26
N THR A 89 8.11 0.52 -7.10
CA THR A 89 8.19 -0.91 -6.77
C THR A 89 9.63 -1.40 -6.78
N TYR A 90 9.87 -2.47 -6.03
CA TYR A 90 11.18 -3.12 -5.99
C TYR A 90 11.08 -4.60 -5.63
N ALA A 91 12.09 -5.35 -6.06
CA ALA A 91 12.37 -6.70 -5.57
C ALA A 91 13.48 -6.64 -4.52
N LYS A 92 13.30 -7.28 -3.37
CA LYS A 92 14.29 -7.42 -2.31
C LYS A 92 14.86 -8.83 -2.32
N LEU A 93 16.17 -8.93 -2.54
CA LEU A 93 16.94 -10.17 -2.48
C LEU A 93 17.09 -10.65 -1.03
N SER A 94 17.46 -11.92 -0.85
CA SER A 94 17.74 -12.53 0.46
C SER A 94 18.81 -11.79 1.26
N ASN A 95 19.82 -11.22 0.59
CA ASN A 95 20.85 -10.38 1.20
C ASN A 95 20.39 -8.95 1.56
N GLY A 96 19.10 -8.65 1.41
CA GLY A 96 18.51 -7.34 1.72
C GLY A 96 18.63 -6.29 0.61
N LYS A 97 19.39 -6.56 -0.46
CA LYS A 97 19.55 -5.62 -1.58
C LYS A 97 18.22 -5.39 -2.29
N ARG A 98 17.87 -4.12 -2.49
CA ARG A 98 16.67 -3.69 -3.24
C ARG A 98 17.02 -3.41 -4.70
N ILE A 99 16.27 -4.01 -5.61
CA ILE A 99 16.36 -3.79 -7.05
C ILE A 99 15.05 -3.14 -7.49
N TYR A 100 15.11 -1.84 -7.74
CA TYR A 100 13.95 -1.07 -8.18
C TYR A 100 13.63 -1.36 -9.65
N SER A 101 12.36 -1.27 -9.98
CA SER A 101 11.91 -1.32 -11.36
C SER A 101 12.50 -0.18 -12.20
N LYS A 102 12.65 -0.44 -13.51
CA LYS A 102 13.13 0.52 -14.49
C LYS A 102 12.13 1.65 -14.76
N LYS A 103 10.83 1.44 -14.48
CA LYS A 103 9.83 2.48 -14.64
C LYS A 103 10.12 3.59 -13.62
N LYS A 104 10.25 4.84 -14.10
CA LYS A 104 10.43 6.00 -13.22
C LYS A 104 9.25 6.07 -12.23
N LYS A 105 9.52 6.63 -11.04
CA LYS A 105 8.55 6.94 -9.98
C LYS A 105 7.24 7.45 -10.60
N ASP A 106 6.16 6.71 -10.39
CA ASP A 106 4.84 7.04 -10.94
C ASP A 106 4.15 8.02 -10.00
N MET A 107 3.54 9.06 -10.56
CA MET A 107 3.08 10.22 -9.83
C MET A 107 1.77 10.70 -10.45
N GLN A 108 0.69 10.57 -9.69
CA GLN A 108 -0.65 11.00 -10.12
C GLN A 108 -1.08 12.20 -9.30
N GLU A 109 -1.71 13.19 -9.96
CA GLU A 109 -2.19 14.43 -9.35
C GLU A 109 -3.72 14.58 -9.56
N LEU A 110 -4.46 14.91 -8.50
CA LEU A 110 -5.88 15.27 -8.57
C LEU A 110 -6.15 16.58 -7.83
N LYS A 111 -7.06 17.42 -8.36
CA LYS A 111 -7.50 18.66 -7.69
C LYS A 111 -8.35 18.33 -6.45
N VAL A 112 -8.10 19.02 -5.33
CA VAL A 112 -8.55 18.67 -3.96
C VAL A 112 -9.86 19.36 -3.54
N SER A 113 -10.69 19.86 -4.46
CA SER A 113 -11.90 20.59 -4.02
C SER A 113 -12.92 19.72 -3.28
N VAL A 114 -12.72 18.39 -3.20
CA VAL A 114 -13.58 17.40 -2.50
C VAL A 114 -12.74 16.17 -2.15
N PRO A 115 -13.06 15.40 -1.08
CA PRO A 115 -12.62 14.01 -0.93
C PRO A 115 -12.73 13.25 -2.25
N GLY A 116 -11.75 12.40 -2.53
CA GLY A 116 -11.63 11.81 -3.86
C GLY A 116 -10.90 10.50 -3.89
N MET A 117 -10.76 9.97 -5.09
CA MET A 117 -10.17 8.67 -5.35
C MET A 117 -9.15 8.75 -6.47
N ILE A 118 -7.91 8.36 -6.18
CA ILE A 118 -6.86 8.14 -7.19
C ILE A 118 -6.91 6.67 -7.61
N LYS A 119 -7.08 6.40 -8.91
CA LYS A 119 -7.04 5.05 -9.48
C LYS A 119 -5.84 4.89 -10.38
N GLY A 120 -5.15 3.75 -10.29
CA GLY A 120 -4.03 3.45 -11.17
C GLY A 120 -3.82 1.97 -11.38
N ARG A 121 -2.91 1.66 -12.31
CA ARG A 121 -2.44 0.31 -12.59
C ARG A 121 -0.92 0.30 -12.61
N SER A 122 -0.34 -0.60 -11.86
CA SER A 122 1.08 -0.94 -11.93
C SER A 122 1.24 -2.19 -12.78
N SER A 123 2.28 -2.22 -13.62
CA SER A 123 2.65 -3.38 -14.43
C SER A 123 4.13 -3.29 -14.74
N GLU A 124 4.94 -4.05 -14.02
CA GLU A 124 6.40 -3.87 -14.01
C GLU A 124 7.14 -5.21 -13.97
N SER A 125 8.23 -5.29 -14.72
CA SER A 125 9.16 -6.42 -14.72
C SER A 125 10.49 -6.01 -14.12
N ILE A 126 11.00 -6.81 -13.18
CA ILE A 126 12.27 -6.59 -12.50
C ILE A 126 13.18 -7.80 -12.76
N LEU A 127 14.28 -7.56 -13.49
CA LEU A 127 15.39 -8.49 -13.62
C LEU A 127 16.28 -8.37 -12.37
N TYR A 128 16.19 -9.36 -11.47
CA TYR A 128 16.94 -9.35 -10.21
C TYR A 128 18.28 -10.10 -10.29
N SER A 129 18.46 -10.96 -11.30
CA SER A 129 19.72 -11.68 -11.55
C SER A 129 20.03 -11.73 -13.04
N LYS A 130 21.13 -11.11 -13.48
CA LYS A 130 21.62 -11.23 -14.87
C LYS A 130 22.24 -12.60 -15.15
N LYS A 131 22.89 -13.22 -14.15
CA LYS A 131 23.60 -14.50 -14.30
C LYS A 131 22.63 -15.65 -14.57
N THR A 132 21.51 -15.68 -13.85
CA THR A 132 20.49 -16.73 -13.97
C THR A 132 19.27 -16.27 -14.76
N MET A 133 19.31 -15.06 -15.33
CA MET A 133 18.17 -14.37 -15.94
C MET A 133 16.91 -14.33 -15.04
N GLY A 134 17.11 -14.33 -13.71
CA GLY A 134 16.04 -14.33 -12.74
C GLY A 134 15.23 -13.04 -12.80
N SER A 135 13.93 -13.16 -13.05
CA SER A 135 13.01 -12.03 -13.18
C SER A 135 11.67 -12.27 -12.51
N ILE A 136 11.01 -11.16 -12.17
CA ILE A 136 9.64 -11.16 -11.66
C ILE A 136 8.83 -10.08 -12.37
N PHE A 137 7.68 -10.46 -12.88
CA PHE A 137 6.67 -9.57 -13.43
C PHE A 137 5.51 -9.44 -12.45
N VAL A 138 5.10 -8.21 -12.18
CA VAL A 138 4.01 -7.90 -11.25
C VAL A 138 3.12 -6.82 -11.85
N SER A 139 1.84 -7.15 -12.03
CA SER A 139 0.77 -6.22 -12.38
C SER A 139 -0.29 -6.23 -11.28
N PHE A 140 -0.82 -5.05 -10.96
CA PHE A 140 -1.94 -4.87 -10.03
C PHE A 140 -2.64 -3.54 -10.28
N LYS A 141 -3.92 -3.47 -9.92
CA LYS A 141 -4.67 -2.22 -9.83
C LYS A 141 -4.56 -1.67 -8.41
N TYR A 142 -4.70 -0.35 -8.27
CA TYR A 142 -4.78 0.30 -6.97
C TYR A 142 -5.76 1.46 -6.97
N ASN A 143 -6.48 1.60 -5.85
CA ASN A 143 -7.43 2.67 -5.58
C ASN A 143 -7.09 3.33 -4.24
N PHE A 144 -6.83 4.63 -4.23
CA PHE A 144 -6.53 5.40 -3.02
C PHE A 144 -7.65 6.40 -2.75
N ASN A 145 -8.43 6.15 -1.71
CA ASN A 145 -9.52 7.01 -1.24
C ASN A 145 -9.00 7.97 -0.18
N TYR A 146 -8.94 9.27 -0.49
CA TYR A 146 -8.48 10.31 0.42
C TYR A 146 -9.64 11.20 0.91
N LYS A 147 -9.53 11.67 2.15
CA LYS A 147 -10.49 12.58 2.79
C LYS A 147 -9.76 13.75 3.41
#